data_AF-A0A7S2C897-F1
#
_entry.id   AF-A0A7S2C897-F1
#
_cell.length_a   1.000
_cell.length_b   1.000
_cell.length_c   1.000
_cell.angle_alpha   90.00
_cell.angle_beta   90.00
_cell.angle_gamma   90.00
#
_symmetry.space_group_name_H-M   'P 1'
#
loop_
_entity.id
_entity.type
_entity.pdbx_description
1 polymer ?
#
loop_
_entity_poly.entity_id
_entity_poly.type
_entity_poly.pdbx_seq_one_letter_code
_entity_poly.pdbx_strand_id
1 'polypeptide(L)'
;RPCAPPTPSGFLESLQVEQLVQVNHSGRWYTTMVTERVELNDAQGDNESTGFIILLPSCLALKHHATSAISSVSTHGELSYLVAGERLRPNWVYEGGQWIQVTMEEDEDKEEDEEVEEGTDEE
;
A
#
# COMPACT_ATOMS: atom_id res chain seq x y z
N ARG A 1 -17.44 -11.38 6.44
CA ARG A 1 -16.69 -10.87 7.61
C ARG A 1 -17.45 -9.71 8.24
N PRO A 2 -17.32 -9.44 9.56
CA PRO A 2 -17.85 -8.23 10.19
C PRO A 2 -17.33 -6.94 9.52
N CYS A 3 -17.67 -5.76 10.03
CA CYS A 3 -17.02 -4.52 9.59
C CYS A 3 -15.57 -4.51 10.08
N ALA A 4 -14.64 -4.02 9.25
CA ALA A 4 -13.25 -3.81 9.65
C ALA A 4 -13.18 -2.77 10.80
N PRO A 5 -12.15 -2.83 11.66
CA PRO A 5 -11.92 -1.81 12.67
C PRO A 5 -11.80 -0.41 12.04
N PRO A 6 -12.13 0.65 12.80
CA PRO A 6 -11.94 2.01 12.34
C PRO A 6 -10.45 2.29 12.08
N THR A 7 -10.17 3.23 11.17
CA THR A 7 -8.80 3.72 10.94
C THR A 7 -8.28 4.41 12.21
N PRO A 8 -7.13 4.01 12.76
CA PRO A 8 -6.54 4.67 13.92
C PRO A 8 -6.24 6.14 13.66
N SER A 9 -6.38 6.99 14.67
CA SER A 9 -5.89 8.37 14.63
C SER A 9 -4.37 8.36 14.47
N GLY A 10 -3.83 9.17 13.56
CA GLY A 10 -2.39 9.19 13.29
C GLY A 10 -1.93 8.22 12.18
N PHE A 11 -2.85 7.42 11.61
CA PHE A 11 -2.49 6.42 10.58
C PHE A 11 -1.89 7.06 9.33
N LEU A 12 -2.42 8.18 8.87
CA LEU A 12 -1.94 8.82 7.65
C LEU A 12 -0.57 9.48 7.87
N GLU A 13 -0.32 9.98 9.07
CA GLU A 13 0.93 10.59 9.49
C GLU A 13 2.05 9.56 9.58
N SER A 14 1.73 8.34 10.05
CA SER A 14 2.68 7.23 10.18
C SER A 14 2.82 6.37 8.92
N LEU A 15 1.98 6.56 7.90
CA LEU A 15 1.96 5.77 6.68
C LEU A 15 3.29 5.91 5.92
N GLN A 16 3.97 4.78 5.71
CA GLN A 16 5.24 4.70 5.00
C GLN A 16 5.06 4.30 3.53
N VAL A 17 6.06 4.64 2.72
CA VAL A 17 6.21 4.08 1.36
C VAL A 17 6.44 2.57 1.49
N GLU A 18 6.02 1.82 0.48
CA GLU A 18 5.98 0.35 0.44
C GLU A 18 5.02 -0.29 1.46
N GLN A 19 4.29 0.49 2.26
CA GLN A 19 3.31 -0.09 3.16
C GLN A 19 2.05 -0.60 2.42
N LEU A 20 1.59 -1.80 2.77
CA LEU A 20 0.30 -2.32 2.32
C LEU A 20 -0.86 -1.61 3.02
N VAL A 21 -1.80 -1.13 2.22
CA VAL A 21 -3.02 -0.46 2.68
C VAL A 21 -4.24 -0.96 1.93
N GLN A 22 -5.42 -0.55 2.38
CA GLN A 22 -6.65 -0.71 1.62
C GLN A 22 -7.14 0.65 1.14
N VAL A 23 -7.43 0.76 -0.16
CA VAL A 23 -8.04 1.94 -0.78
C VAL A 23 -9.52 1.70 -1.04
N ASN A 24 -10.36 2.69 -0.71
CA ASN A 24 -11.75 2.69 -1.12
C ASN A 24 -11.87 3.19 -2.56
N HIS A 25 -12.53 2.42 -3.42
CA HIS A 25 -12.95 2.84 -4.76
C HIS A 25 -14.37 2.33 -5.03
N SER A 26 -15.28 3.24 -5.40
CA SER A 26 -16.70 2.94 -5.64
C SER A 26 -17.38 2.13 -4.52
N GLY A 27 -17.05 2.42 -3.26
CA GLY A 27 -17.61 1.74 -2.09
C GLY A 27 -17.00 0.37 -1.78
N ARG A 28 -16.01 -0.07 -2.55
CA ARG A 28 -15.27 -1.32 -2.31
C ARG A 28 -13.85 -1.02 -1.85
N TRP A 29 -13.30 -1.89 -1.02
CA TRP A 29 -11.95 -1.78 -0.49
C TRP A 29 -11.03 -2.77 -1.19
N TYR A 30 -9.89 -2.27 -1.68
CA TYR A 30 -8.89 -3.04 -2.42
C TYR A 30 -7.54 -2.93 -1.74
N THR A 31 -6.84 -4.05 -1.58
CA THR A 31 -5.47 -4.04 -1.08
C THR A 31 -4.53 -3.50 -2.15
N THR A 32 -3.62 -2.62 -1.74
CA THR A 32 -2.70 -1.87 -2.60
C THR A 32 -1.44 -1.53 -1.82
N MET A 33 -0.38 -1.13 -2.52
CA MET A 33 0.84 -0.64 -1.90
C MET A 33 0.98 0.86 -2.10
N VAL A 34 1.45 1.57 -1.07
CA VAL A 34 1.85 2.98 -1.19
C VAL A 34 3.22 3.04 -1.87
N THR A 35 3.34 3.87 -2.89
CA THR A 35 4.63 4.07 -3.59
C THR A 35 5.19 5.46 -3.41
N GLU A 36 4.34 6.45 -3.13
CA GLU A 36 4.78 7.81 -2.90
C GLU A 36 3.83 8.53 -1.95
N ARG A 37 4.39 9.43 -1.14
CA ARG A 37 3.63 10.39 -0.33
C ARG A 37 3.71 11.75 -1.01
N VAL A 38 2.55 12.39 -1.22
CA VAL A 38 2.44 13.65 -1.95
C VAL A 38 1.68 14.66 -1.10
N GLU A 39 2.21 15.87 -0.98
CA GLU A 39 1.47 16.99 -0.38
C GLU A 39 0.49 17.54 -1.42
N LEU A 40 -0.80 17.50 -1.09
CA LEU A 40 -1.86 18.07 -1.92
C LEU A 40 -2.17 19.46 -1.40
N ASN A 41 -1.85 20.45 -2.23
CA ASN A 41 -2.35 21.80 -2.05
C ASN A 41 -3.67 21.91 -2.81
N ASP A 42 -4.74 22.33 -2.12
CA ASP A 42 -5.94 22.73 -2.83
C ASP A 42 -5.63 23.93 -3.75
N ALA A 43 -6.37 24.06 -4.85
CA ALA A 43 -6.13 25.12 -5.85
C ALA A 43 -6.31 26.55 -5.30
N GLN A 44 -6.80 26.68 -4.06
CA GLN A 44 -6.93 27.93 -3.32
C GLN A 44 -5.83 28.13 -2.27
N GLY A 45 -5.03 27.10 -1.95
CA GLY A 45 -3.90 27.16 -1.01
C GLY A 45 -4.30 27.28 0.46
N ASP A 46 -5.55 26.98 0.80
CA ASP A 46 -6.12 27.17 2.13
C ASP A 46 -6.17 25.86 2.94
N ASN A 47 -6.01 24.70 2.32
CA ASN A 47 -5.92 23.40 3.00
C ASN A 47 -4.80 22.54 2.42
N GLU A 48 -3.76 22.35 3.22
CA GLU A 48 -2.81 21.25 3.04
C GLU A 48 -3.52 19.94 3.38
N SER A 49 -3.55 19.01 2.43
CA SER A 49 -3.99 17.63 2.67
C SER A 49 -2.92 16.66 2.19
N THR A 50 -2.80 15.50 2.84
CA THR A 50 -1.84 14.47 2.40
C THR A 50 -2.49 13.53 1.39
N GLY A 51 -1.92 13.48 0.19
CA GLY A 51 -2.22 12.49 -0.84
C GLY A 51 -1.16 11.40 -0.90
N PHE A 52 -1.49 10.30 -1.56
CA PHE A 52 -0.60 9.17 -1.72
C PHE A 52 -0.73 8.63 -3.14
N ILE A 53 0.40 8.29 -3.76
CA ILE A 53 0.40 7.50 -4.99
C ILE A 53 0.45 6.04 -4.59
N ILE A 54 -0.43 5.25 -5.20
CA ILE A 54 -0.56 3.82 -4.95
C ILE A 54 -0.46 3.02 -6.25
N LEU A 55 0.04 1.79 -6.14
CA LEU A 55 0.02 0.79 -7.20
C LEU A 55 -1.16 -0.16 -7.01
N LEU A 56 -2.16 -0.07 -7.88
CA LEU A 56 -3.22 -1.08 -7.93
C LEU A 56 -2.75 -2.29 -8.75
N PRO A 57 -2.96 -3.53 -8.26
CA PRO A 57 -2.70 -4.72 -9.05
C PRO A 57 -3.39 -4.64 -10.42
N SER A 58 -2.70 -5.04 -11.48
CA SER A 58 -3.16 -4.92 -12.88
C SER A 58 -4.54 -5.54 -13.16
N CYS A 59 -4.95 -6.54 -12.38
CA CYS A 59 -6.29 -7.17 -12.43
C CYS A 59 -7.43 -6.29 -11.89
N LEU A 60 -7.09 -5.15 -11.28
CA LEU A 60 -8.00 -4.19 -10.65
C LEU A 60 -7.93 -2.80 -11.29
N ALA A 61 -7.38 -2.68 -12.51
CA ALA A 61 -7.38 -1.42 -13.26
C ALA A 61 -8.74 -0.74 -13.14
N LEU A 62 -8.78 0.39 -12.43
CA LEU A 62 -10.02 1.08 -12.10
C LEU A 62 -10.62 1.52 -13.43
N LYS A 63 -11.67 0.83 -13.89
CA LYS A 63 -12.37 1.18 -15.13
C LYS A 63 -12.86 2.61 -15.01
N HIS A 64 -12.14 3.53 -15.67
CA HIS A 64 -12.50 4.90 -16.01
C HIS A 64 -13.67 5.50 -15.21
N HIS A 65 -13.43 5.77 -13.93
CA HIS A 65 -14.21 6.75 -13.17
C HIS A 65 -13.25 7.49 -12.25
N ALA A 66 -12.42 8.34 -12.83
CA ALA A 66 -11.67 9.32 -12.06
C ALA A 66 -12.70 10.14 -11.26
N THR A 67 -12.70 9.97 -9.95
CA THR A 67 -13.42 10.85 -9.03
C THR A 67 -12.46 11.97 -8.63
N SER A 68 -12.96 13.09 -8.11
CA SER A 68 -12.10 14.19 -7.63
C SER A 68 -11.06 13.77 -6.59
N ALA A 69 -11.23 12.61 -5.96
CA ALA A 69 -10.35 12.04 -4.94
C ALA A 69 -9.37 10.97 -5.48
N ILE A 70 -9.52 10.51 -6.73
CA ILE A 70 -8.65 9.49 -7.35
C ILE A 70 -8.34 9.85 -8.80
N SER A 71 -7.07 10.13 -9.07
CA SER A 71 -6.55 10.48 -10.40
C SER A 71 -5.53 9.46 -10.86
N SER A 72 -5.62 8.96 -12.08
CA SER A 72 -4.58 8.10 -12.66
C SER A 72 -3.31 8.90 -12.95
N VAL A 73 -2.15 8.36 -12.58
CA VAL A 73 -0.83 8.90 -12.87
C VAL A 73 0.00 7.81 -13.53
N SER A 74 0.73 8.16 -14.58
CA SER A 74 1.66 7.23 -15.24
C SER A 74 3.05 7.44 -14.66
N THR A 75 3.50 6.53 -13.81
CA THR A 75 4.87 6.49 -13.28
C THR A 75 5.61 5.33 -13.94
N HIS A 76 6.72 5.61 -14.63
CA HIS A 76 7.58 4.57 -15.23
C HIS A 76 6.90 3.58 -16.22
N GLY A 77 5.77 3.96 -16.80
CA GLY A 77 5.00 3.09 -17.71
C GLY A 77 4.01 2.16 -17.01
N GLU A 78 3.90 2.25 -15.68
CA GLU A 78 2.91 1.56 -14.86
C GLU A 78 1.74 2.49 -14.52
N LEU A 79 0.55 1.90 -14.39
CA LEU A 79 -0.67 2.63 -14.06
C LEU A 79 -0.79 2.78 -12.55
N SER A 80 -0.47 3.98 -12.06
CA SER A 80 -0.56 4.37 -10.65
C SER A 80 -1.75 5.30 -10.43
N TYR A 81 -2.10 5.52 -9.17
CA TYR A 81 -3.22 6.38 -8.81
C TYR A 81 -2.85 7.29 -7.66
N LEU A 82 -3.06 8.60 -7.84
CA LEU A 82 -3.05 9.59 -6.77
C LEU A 82 -4.38 9.53 -6.03
N VAL A 83 -4.31 9.34 -4.72
CA VAL A 83 -5.46 9.09 -3.86
C VAL A 83 -5.39 9.98 -2.61
N ALA A 84 -6.50 10.60 -2.23
CA ALA A 84 -6.59 11.34 -0.96
C ALA A 84 -6.51 10.39 0.24
N GLY A 85 -5.79 10.79 1.31
CA GLY A 85 -5.56 9.95 2.48
C GLY A 85 -6.84 9.40 3.15
N GLU A 86 -7.95 10.14 3.14
CA GLU A 86 -9.25 9.69 3.67
C GLU A 86 -9.83 8.44 2.98
N ARG A 87 -9.33 8.12 1.78
CA ARG A 87 -9.71 6.92 1.03
C ARG A 87 -8.89 5.70 1.44
N LEU A 88 -7.86 5.87 2.27
CA LEU A 88 -6.98 4.81 2.72
C LEU A 88 -7.33 4.37 4.14
N ARG A 89 -7.03 3.10 4.43
CA ARG A 89 -7.07 2.53 5.77
C ARG A 89 -6.02 1.42 5.90
N PRO A 90 -5.72 0.97 7.13
CA PRO A 90 -4.84 -0.18 7.32
C PRO A 90 -5.33 -1.42 6.55
N ASN A 91 -4.39 -2.24 6.09
CA ASN A 91 -4.75 -3.47 5.39
C ASN A 91 -5.29 -4.52 6.38
N TRP A 92 -6.61 -4.56 6.54
CA TRP A 92 -7.30 -5.49 7.44
C TRP A 92 -7.67 -6.81 6.75
N VAL A 93 -7.26 -7.92 7.36
CA VAL A 93 -7.66 -9.30 7.02
C VAL A 93 -8.48 -9.88 8.16
N TYR A 94 -9.51 -10.68 7.83
CA TYR A 94 -10.34 -11.34 8.84
C TYR A 94 -10.11 -12.84 8.72
N GLU A 95 -9.40 -13.39 9.70
CA GLU A 95 -8.96 -14.78 9.73
C GLU A 95 -9.11 -15.33 11.15
N GLY A 96 -9.50 -16.60 11.28
CA GLY A 96 -9.65 -17.23 12.60
C GLY A 96 -10.66 -16.55 13.54
N GLY A 97 -11.62 -15.77 13.00
CA GLY A 97 -12.60 -15.05 13.81
C GLY A 97 -12.15 -13.67 14.31
N GLN A 98 -10.94 -13.23 13.96
CA GLN A 98 -10.35 -11.97 14.40
C GLN A 98 -9.90 -11.08 13.24
N TRP A 99 -9.77 -9.78 13.51
CA TRP A 99 -9.17 -8.82 12.59
C TRP A 99 -7.68 -8.74 12.82
N ILE A 100 -6.92 -8.90 11.75
CA ILE A 100 -5.45 -8.82 11.74
C ILE A 100 -5.07 -7.65 10.84
N GLN A 101 -4.26 -6.74 11.36
CA GLN A 101 -3.63 -5.71 10.54
C GLN A 101 -2.40 -6.35 9.88
N VAL A 102 -2.38 -6.36 8.56
CA VAL A 102 -1.24 -6.87 7.79
C VAL A 102 -0.31 -5.69 7.49
N THR A 103 0.92 -5.81 7.98
CA THR A 103 2.06 -4.98 7.60
C THR A 103 3.03 -5.85 6.80
N MET A 104 3.87 -5.26 5.95
CA MET A 104 5.05 -5.98 5.51
C MET A 104 6.03 -5.94 6.68
N GLU A 105 6.27 -7.09 7.30
CA GLU A 105 7.53 -7.27 8.03
C GLU A 105 8.58 -7.56 6.98
N GLU A 106 9.76 -6.94 7.13
CA GLU A 106 10.96 -7.41 6.44
C GLU A 106 11.16 -8.84 6.93
N ASP A 107 10.90 -9.83 6.06
CA ASP A 107 11.56 -11.12 6.20
C ASP A 107 13.06 -10.79 6.08
N GLU A 108 13.72 -10.59 7.22
CA GLU A 108 15.16 -10.77 7.35
C GLU A 108 15.39 -12.26 7.03
N ASP A 109 15.48 -12.56 5.74
CA ASP A 109 15.99 -13.82 5.23
C ASP A 109 17.31 -14.05 5.96
N LYS A 110 17.31 -15.03 6.86
CA LYS A 110 18.53 -15.63 7.36
C LYS A 110 19.22 -16.26 6.16
N GLU A 111 20.22 -15.60 5.61
CA GLU A 111 21.31 -16.28 4.92
C GLU A 111 21.99 -17.19 5.95
N GLU A 112 21.50 -18.42 6.11
CA GLU A 112 22.31 -19.48 6.72
C GLU A 112 23.36 -19.88 5.68
N ASP A 113 24.55 -19.29 5.84
CA ASP A 113 25.83 -19.68 5.24
C ASP A 113 25.99 -21.21 5.27
N GLU A 114 25.87 -21.86 4.10
CA GLU A 114 26.31 -23.23 3.91
C GLU A 114 27.70 -23.18 3.25
N GLU A 115 28.75 -23.04 4.08
CA GLU A 115 30.14 -23.22 3.67
C GLU A 115 30.35 -24.67 3.21
N VAL A 116 30.25 -24.92 1.91
CA VAL A 116 30.65 -26.20 1.32
C VAL A 116 32.18 -26.19 1.17
N GLU A 117 32.88 -26.83 2.10
CA GLU A 117 34.31 -27.13 1.97
C GLU A 117 34.56 -27.96 0.69
N GLU A 118 35.33 -27.38 -0.25
CA GLU A 118 35.92 -28.11 -1.37
C GLU A 118 36.92 -29.15 -0.83
N GLY A 119 36.49 -30.40 -0.74
CA GLY A 119 37.40 -31.54 -0.66
C GLY A 119 38.03 -31.80 -2.02
N THR A 120 39.21 -31.23 -2.24
CA THR A 120 40.16 -31.70 -3.26
C THR A 120 40.63 -33.12 -2.96
N ASP A 121 40.64 -34.01 -3.94
CA ASP A 121 41.42 -35.25 -3.87
C ASP A 121 42.13 -35.47 -5.22
N GLU A 122 43.45 -35.31 -5.20
CA GLU A 122 44.39 -35.75 -6.23
C GLU A 122 44.85 -37.17 -5.87
N GLU A 123 44.44 -38.18 -6.65
CA GLU A 123 45.26 -39.37 -6.99
C GLU A 123 44.80 -39.99 -8.33
#